data_AF-A0A7K9CMP3-F1
#
_entry.id   AF-A0A7K9CMP3-F1
#
_cell.length_a   1.000
_cell.length_b   1.000
_cell.length_c   1.000
_cell.angle_alpha   90.00
_cell.angle_beta   90.00
_cell.angle_gamma   90.00
#
_symmetry.space_group_name_H-M   'P 1'
#
loop_
_entity.id
_entity.type
_entity.pdbx_description
1 polymer ?
#
loop_
_entity_poly.entity_id
_entity_poly.type
_entity_poly.pdbx_seq_one_letter_code
_entity_poly.pdbx_strand_id
1 'polypeptide(L)'
;MSQNPDKPHSSEEKLNGLEDGQEESSDNPDQSIRKRIRQSAPGSPRGDTPKSSPSRPVSIEELMETAKGVTNMVLAHEIVVNGDFQIKPAELPEHSLEKKVRDIVHKAFWDCLEAQLKEDPPTYDHAIKLLGEIKENLLSFLLPHHTRLRNQITEVLDLDLIKQEAENGALDISKLVEFVIGMMGTLCAPARDEEIKKLKDIHEIVPLFRAIFSVLDLMKMDMANFAVSSIRPKLMQQSAEYERKKFQEFLEKHPNSLDLVTKWLQEAADDLTKLRSKALPSHCIDDGATGGVSTLCSTAVQNQAYLKLLKWDHGNRPFPETVLMDQTRFQEIQLELEQLLMIGTVLLVTFSAAGSALVDMPGFAEKIKTIVKVLLTGMHLMSFNLKESLATIGEKVCAEVNSCLSQHGFTPFSVEKETVLKGQIQAVASPDNTICKLIDSRIQKFLESYLASSHQKSLPAVPGGLGPIQRELEEIAVKYVRLVNYNKMVFSPYYDAILGKILAKEQSQPVGKPEES
;
A
#
# COMPACT_ATOMS: atom_id res chain seq x y z
N MET A 1 -36.83 24.16 -70.63
CA MET A 1 -35.69 24.04 -69.69
C MET A 1 -36.27 23.50 -68.38
N SER A 2 -36.69 22.23 -68.26
CA SER A 2 -36.14 20.97 -68.79
C SER A 2 -34.71 20.74 -68.25
N GLN A 3 -34.35 19.60 -67.66
CA GLN A 3 -34.97 18.26 -67.77
C GLN A 3 -34.47 17.31 -66.65
N ASN A 4 -35.27 16.28 -66.29
CA ASN A 4 -34.77 14.98 -65.79
C ASN A 4 -33.87 14.33 -66.88
N PRO A 5 -32.97 13.35 -66.61
CA PRO A 5 -33.24 12.15 -65.80
C PRO A 5 -32.02 11.77 -64.90
N ASP A 6 -31.71 10.54 -64.44
CA ASP A 6 -32.24 9.20 -64.75
C ASP A 6 -32.02 8.16 -63.62
N LYS A 7 -32.57 6.95 -63.80
CA LYS A 7 -32.34 5.73 -63.03
C LYS A 7 -32.62 4.52 -63.95
N PRO A 8 -31.72 3.52 -64.09
CA PRO A 8 -32.11 2.24 -64.68
C PRO A 8 -32.06 1.06 -63.69
N HIS A 9 -33.19 0.32 -63.67
CA HIS A 9 -33.34 -1.15 -63.68
C HIS A 9 -32.69 -2.02 -62.56
N SER A 10 -33.39 -2.98 -61.91
CA SER A 10 -34.24 -4.09 -62.41
C SER A 10 -33.43 -5.09 -63.26
N SER A 11 -33.51 -6.42 -63.12
CA SER A 11 -34.59 -7.24 -62.55
C SER A 11 -34.05 -8.56 -61.98
N GLU A 12 -34.92 -9.22 -61.21
CA GLU A 12 -34.93 -10.64 -60.86
C GLU A 12 -34.34 -11.61 -61.90
N GLU A 13 -33.63 -12.63 -61.43
CA GLU A 13 -33.80 -13.99 -61.94
C GLU A 13 -33.82 -14.99 -60.77
N LYS A 14 -34.89 -15.80 -60.70
CA LYS A 14 -35.01 -16.95 -59.80
C LYS A 14 -34.56 -18.20 -60.54
N LEU A 15 -33.96 -19.16 -59.84
CA LEU A 15 -34.12 -20.57 -60.19
C LEU A 15 -33.99 -21.46 -58.93
N ASN A 16 -34.82 -22.50 -58.87
CA ASN A 16 -35.01 -23.42 -57.75
C ASN A 16 -34.24 -24.74 -57.96
N GLY A 17 -34.13 -25.56 -56.90
CA GLY A 17 -33.62 -26.94 -56.91
C GLY A 17 -32.61 -27.15 -55.77
N LEU A 18 -32.88 -27.74 -54.59
CA LEU A 18 -33.59 -28.97 -54.19
C LEU A 18 -32.97 -30.28 -54.68
N GLU A 19 -32.25 -30.94 -53.76
CA GLU A 19 -31.91 -32.38 -53.56
C GLU A 19 -30.67 -32.36 -52.63
N ASP A 20 -30.72 -32.62 -51.32
CA ASP A 20 -31.21 -33.75 -50.50
C ASP A 20 -30.32 -35.02 -50.54
N GLY A 21 -30.04 -35.61 -49.37
CA GLY A 21 -29.24 -36.83 -49.19
C GLY A 21 -28.12 -36.78 -48.13
N GLN A 22 -28.38 -37.35 -46.94
CA GLN A 22 -27.56 -38.23 -46.06
C GLN A 22 -26.01 -38.08 -46.03
N GLU A 23 -25.25 -38.25 -44.94
CA GLU A 23 -25.35 -38.70 -43.53
C GLU A 23 -24.11 -38.05 -42.81
N GLU A 24 -23.85 -38.03 -41.49
CA GLU A 24 -24.02 -39.01 -40.43
C GLU A 24 -23.80 -38.36 -39.03
N SER A 25 -24.14 -39.11 -37.97
CA SER A 25 -24.02 -38.81 -36.54
C SER A 25 -22.62 -38.39 -36.01
N SER A 26 -22.59 -37.48 -35.03
CA SER A 26 -21.54 -37.43 -34.00
C SER A 26 -22.09 -36.83 -32.69
N ASP A 27 -22.25 -37.68 -31.67
CA ASP A 27 -22.79 -37.33 -30.34
C ASP A 27 -21.82 -36.46 -29.52
N ASN A 28 -22.36 -35.56 -28.70
CA ASN A 28 -21.62 -34.92 -27.60
C ASN A 28 -22.45 -34.94 -26.29
N PRO A 29 -22.03 -35.69 -25.24
CA PRO A 29 -22.92 -36.06 -24.14
C PRO A 29 -22.78 -35.17 -22.90
N ASP A 30 -23.65 -34.17 -22.72
CA ASP A 30 -23.72 -33.43 -21.43
C ASP A 30 -25.13 -32.91 -21.03
N GLN A 31 -26.21 -33.47 -21.58
CA GLN A 31 -27.60 -33.05 -21.29
C GLN A 31 -28.44 -34.00 -20.42
N SER A 32 -27.82 -34.99 -19.77
CA SER A 32 -28.52 -36.11 -19.12
C SER A 32 -28.37 -36.22 -17.58
N ILE A 33 -28.02 -35.14 -16.87
CA ILE A 33 -27.98 -35.13 -15.38
C ILE A 33 -28.80 -33.98 -14.75
N ARG A 34 -30.02 -33.72 -15.23
CA ARG A 34 -31.00 -32.82 -14.57
C ARG A 34 -32.44 -33.34 -14.58
N LYS A 35 -32.68 -34.60 -14.12
CA LYS A 35 -34.05 -35.13 -13.87
C LYS A 35 -34.11 -36.41 -13.01
N ARG A 36 -33.71 -36.31 -11.74
CA ARG A 36 -33.97 -37.25 -10.60
C ARG A 36 -33.42 -36.52 -9.36
N ILE A 37 -34.12 -36.29 -8.23
CA ILE A 37 -35.16 -37.04 -7.51
C ILE A 37 -36.15 -36.07 -6.81
N ARG A 38 -37.43 -36.48 -6.67
CA ARG A 38 -38.43 -35.87 -5.76
C ARG A 38 -39.42 -36.95 -5.27
N GLN A 39 -39.50 -37.19 -3.96
CA GLN A 39 -40.58 -37.83 -3.14
C GLN A 39 -39.98 -38.08 -1.71
N SER A 40 -40.29 -37.29 -0.66
CA SER A 40 -41.43 -37.37 0.33
C SER A 40 -41.24 -38.42 1.45
N ALA A 41 -41.47 -38.22 2.77
CA ALA A 41 -41.89 -37.12 3.69
C ALA A 41 -41.55 -37.58 5.16
N PRO A 42 -42.23 -37.27 6.32
CA PRO A 42 -43.14 -36.17 6.76
C PRO A 42 -42.94 -35.60 8.23
N GLY A 43 -43.34 -34.34 8.50
CA GLY A 43 -43.70 -33.79 9.85
C GLY A 43 -42.56 -33.42 10.85
N SER A 44 -42.63 -32.42 11.75
CA SER A 44 -43.65 -31.43 12.18
C SER A 44 -42.96 -30.12 12.72
N PRO A 45 -43.57 -29.13 13.43
CA PRO A 45 -43.99 -27.87 12.81
C PRO A 45 -43.33 -26.55 13.33
N ARG A 46 -43.28 -25.56 12.40
CA ARG A 46 -43.34 -24.08 12.56
C ARG A 46 -42.59 -23.36 13.70
N GLY A 47 -41.63 -22.52 13.29
CA GLY A 47 -41.33 -21.22 13.89
C GLY A 47 -41.07 -20.20 12.76
N ASP A 48 -41.71 -19.02 12.82
CA ASP A 48 -41.67 -18.05 11.72
C ASP A 48 -40.35 -17.25 11.67
N THR A 49 -39.72 -17.20 10.48
CA THR A 49 -38.65 -16.25 10.16
C THR A 49 -39.07 -15.35 9.00
N PRO A 50 -38.71 -14.05 9.00
CA PRO A 50 -39.09 -13.14 7.93
C PRO A 50 -38.42 -13.53 6.61
N LYS A 51 -39.19 -13.58 5.52
CA LYS A 51 -38.68 -13.91 4.19
C LYS A 51 -37.67 -12.85 3.74
N SER A 52 -36.41 -13.24 3.61
CA SER A 52 -35.42 -12.46 2.87
C SER A 52 -35.85 -12.37 1.40
N SER A 53 -35.84 -11.14 0.85
CA SER A 53 -36.02 -10.91 -0.57
C SER A 53 -34.97 -11.68 -1.37
N PRO A 54 -35.31 -12.28 -2.53
CA PRO A 54 -34.33 -13.00 -3.33
C PRO A 54 -33.26 -12.03 -3.84
N SER A 55 -31.99 -12.33 -3.56
CA SER A 55 -30.86 -11.57 -4.08
C SER A 55 -30.88 -11.63 -5.61
N ARG A 56 -30.89 -10.44 -6.25
CA ARG A 56 -30.78 -10.32 -7.70
C ARG A 56 -29.44 -10.91 -8.13
N PRO A 57 -29.38 -11.80 -9.14
CA PRO A 57 -28.11 -12.29 -9.65
C PRO A 57 -27.33 -11.13 -10.26
N VAL A 58 -26.16 -10.83 -9.70
CA VAL A 58 -25.23 -9.82 -10.18
C VAL A 58 -24.64 -10.31 -11.51
N SER A 59 -24.57 -9.43 -12.53
CA SER A 59 -24.01 -9.80 -13.82
C SER A 59 -22.48 -9.80 -13.79
N ILE A 60 -21.85 -10.57 -14.68
CA ILE A 60 -20.38 -10.59 -14.81
C ILE A 60 -19.84 -9.20 -15.19
N GLU A 61 -20.58 -8.44 -16.01
CA GLU A 61 -20.21 -7.07 -16.35
C GLU A 61 -20.26 -6.15 -15.13
N GLU A 62 -21.30 -6.23 -14.29
CA GLU A 62 -21.39 -5.44 -13.05
C GLU A 62 -20.25 -5.82 -12.07
N LEU A 63 -19.84 -7.09 -12.02
CA LEU A 63 -18.66 -7.52 -11.26
C LEU A 63 -17.35 -6.94 -11.83
N MET A 64 -17.19 -6.92 -13.15
CA MET A 64 -15.99 -6.38 -13.81
C MET A 64 -15.89 -4.84 -13.69
N GLU A 65 -17.00 -4.13 -13.84
CA GLU A 65 -17.06 -2.68 -13.58
C GLU A 65 -16.81 -2.35 -12.12
N THR A 66 -17.39 -3.12 -11.19
CA THR A 66 -17.15 -2.95 -9.75
C THR A 66 -15.67 -3.21 -9.41
N ALA A 67 -15.07 -4.26 -9.96
CA ALA A 67 -13.64 -4.56 -9.77
C ALA A 67 -12.74 -3.43 -10.29
N LYS A 68 -12.97 -2.95 -11.52
CA LYS A 68 -12.24 -1.78 -12.08
C LYS A 68 -12.42 -0.52 -11.22
N GLY A 69 -13.64 -0.28 -10.72
CA GLY A 69 -13.96 0.83 -9.82
C GLY A 69 -13.19 0.76 -8.51
N VAL A 70 -13.12 -0.42 -7.88
CA VAL A 70 -12.33 -0.65 -6.65
C VAL A 70 -10.84 -0.49 -6.92
N THR A 71 -10.28 -1.04 -8.00
CA THR A 71 -8.87 -0.87 -8.34
C THR A 71 -8.50 0.60 -8.54
N ASN A 72 -9.34 1.38 -9.23
CA ASN A 72 -9.12 2.81 -9.44
C ASN A 72 -9.22 3.61 -8.12
N MET A 73 -10.12 3.23 -7.21
CA MET A 73 -10.24 3.83 -5.87
C MET A 73 -9.01 3.54 -5.01
N VAL A 74 -8.58 2.29 -4.94
CA VAL A 74 -7.37 1.87 -4.20
C VAL A 74 -6.13 2.58 -4.76
N LEU A 75 -5.99 2.68 -6.09
CA LEU A 75 -4.88 3.41 -6.71
C LEU A 75 -4.92 4.92 -6.40
N ALA A 76 -6.10 5.54 -6.46
CA ALA A 76 -6.25 6.96 -6.13
C ALA A 76 -5.91 7.26 -4.66
N HIS A 77 -6.36 6.39 -3.77
CA HIS A 77 -6.05 6.42 -2.34
C HIS A 77 -4.54 6.23 -2.10
N GLU A 78 -3.92 5.23 -2.73
CA GLU A 78 -2.47 4.97 -2.65
C GLU A 78 -1.64 6.21 -3.05
N ILE A 79 -1.93 6.82 -4.21
CA ILE A 79 -1.19 8.00 -4.70
C ILE A 79 -1.26 9.19 -3.71
N VAL A 80 -2.32 9.30 -2.92
CA VAL A 80 -2.56 10.40 -1.97
C VAL A 80 -2.01 10.11 -0.57
N VAL A 81 -2.23 8.89 -0.05
CA VAL A 81 -1.78 8.50 1.29
C VAL A 81 -0.27 8.21 1.31
N ASN A 82 0.26 7.57 0.27
CA ASN A 82 1.68 7.25 0.15
C ASN A 82 2.41 8.35 -0.64
N GLY A 83 3.20 9.18 0.07
CA GLY A 83 4.00 10.25 -0.52
C GLY A 83 5.10 9.75 -1.46
N ASP A 84 5.59 8.55 -1.23
CA ASP A 84 6.70 7.93 -1.97
C ASP A 84 6.19 6.89 -2.99
N PHE A 85 4.87 6.87 -3.25
CA PHE A 85 4.29 5.97 -4.25
C PHE A 85 4.92 6.21 -5.63
N GLN A 86 5.47 5.12 -6.17
CA GLN A 86 6.03 5.01 -7.50
C GLN A 86 5.54 3.70 -8.13
N ILE A 87 5.24 3.75 -9.42
CA ILE A 87 5.00 2.59 -10.26
C ILE A 87 6.34 1.86 -10.42
N LYS A 88 6.36 0.61 -9.97
CA LYS A 88 7.52 -0.31 -10.02
C LYS A 88 7.40 -1.26 -11.22
N PRO A 89 8.52 -1.88 -11.66
CA PRO A 89 8.47 -3.02 -12.57
C PRO A 89 7.55 -4.13 -12.07
N ALA A 90 6.82 -4.76 -12.98
CA ALA A 90 6.08 -5.99 -12.70
C ALA A 90 7.05 -7.18 -12.62
N GLU A 91 7.68 -7.36 -11.46
CA GLU A 91 8.57 -8.48 -11.19
C GLU A 91 7.77 -9.79 -11.07
N LEU A 92 7.98 -10.70 -12.02
CA LEU A 92 7.45 -12.05 -11.91
C LEU A 92 8.27 -12.89 -10.92
N PRO A 93 7.63 -13.73 -10.08
CA PRO A 93 8.32 -14.65 -9.20
C PRO A 93 9.31 -15.54 -9.96
N GLU A 94 10.51 -15.71 -9.43
CA GLU A 94 11.65 -16.35 -10.12
C GLU A 94 11.40 -17.79 -10.58
N HIS A 95 10.44 -18.48 -9.98
CA HIS A 95 10.10 -19.86 -10.30
C HIS A 95 8.72 -20.02 -10.95
N SER A 96 8.04 -18.91 -11.25
CA SER A 96 6.75 -18.94 -11.96
C SER A 96 6.90 -19.52 -13.37
N LEU A 97 5.87 -20.28 -13.80
CA LEU A 97 5.78 -20.78 -15.17
C LEU A 97 5.77 -19.61 -16.17
N GLU A 98 5.04 -18.54 -15.84
CA GLU A 98 4.95 -17.34 -16.68
C GLU A 98 6.32 -16.71 -16.95
N LYS A 99 7.19 -16.58 -15.93
CA LYS A 99 8.55 -16.03 -16.12
C LYS A 99 9.37 -16.92 -17.04
N LYS A 100 9.36 -18.23 -16.82
CA LYS A 100 10.07 -19.20 -17.68
C LYS A 100 9.58 -19.15 -19.12
N VAL A 101 8.28 -19.07 -19.36
CA VAL A 101 7.70 -18.94 -20.70
C VAL A 101 8.13 -17.61 -21.34
N ARG A 102 8.05 -16.49 -20.61
CA ARG A 102 8.48 -15.16 -21.06
C ARG A 102 9.96 -15.15 -21.45
N ASP A 103 10.82 -15.67 -20.59
CA ASP A 103 12.27 -15.74 -20.79
C ASP A 103 12.63 -16.63 -22.00
N ILE A 104 11.96 -17.78 -22.18
CA ILE A 104 12.15 -18.66 -23.33
C ILE A 104 11.72 -17.99 -24.64
N VAL A 105 10.55 -17.34 -24.65
CA VAL A 105 10.04 -16.63 -25.84
C VAL A 105 10.93 -15.45 -26.21
N HIS A 106 11.34 -14.64 -25.23
CA HIS A 106 12.27 -13.52 -25.46
C HIS A 106 13.62 -14.03 -25.98
N LYS A 107 14.16 -15.11 -25.39
CA LYS A 107 15.40 -15.71 -25.89
C LYS A 107 15.25 -16.18 -27.34
N ALA A 108 14.23 -16.98 -27.64
CA ALA A 108 14.00 -17.50 -28.99
C ALA A 108 13.86 -16.38 -30.04
N PHE A 109 13.17 -15.29 -29.70
CA PHE A 109 13.07 -14.11 -30.57
C PHE A 109 14.44 -13.50 -30.90
N TRP A 110 15.30 -13.29 -29.89
CA TRP A 110 16.63 -12.73 -30.11
C TRP A 110 17.58 -13.70 -30.81
N ASP A 111 17.49 -15.00 -30.52
CA ASP A 111 18.28 -16.05 -31.20
C ASP A 111 17.90 -16.09 -32.70
N CYS A 112 16.62 -15.89 -33.05
CA CYS A 112 16.16 -15.74 -34.44
C CYS A 112 16.67 -14.45 -35.11
N LEU A 113 16.67 -13.31 -34.40
CA LEU A 113 17.24 -12.06 -34.94
C LEU A 113 18.75 -12.21 -35.21
N GLU A 114 19.47 -12.84 -34.29
CA GLU A 114 20.91 -13.09 -34.45
C GLU A 114 21.20 -14.06 -35.60
N ALA A 115 20.33 -15.05 -35.84
CA ALA A 115 20.43 -15.93 -37.00
C ALA A 115 20.21 -15.16 -38.32
N GLN A 116 19.15 -14.37 -38.43
CA GLN A 116 18.84 -13.57 -39.64
C GLN A 116 19.96 -12.59 -40.03
N LEU A 117 20.59 -11.95 -39.03
CA LEU A 117 21.71 -11.02 -39.26
C LEU A 117 23.02 -11.73 -39.65
N LYS A 118 23.08 -13.07 -39.57
CA LYS A 118 24.22 -13.91 -39.97
C LYS A 118 23.98 -14.67 -41.29
N GLU A 119 22.80 -14.52 -41.90
CA GLU A 119 22.53 -15.03 -43.24
C GLU A 119 23.34 -14.27 -44.29
N ASP A 120 23.57 -14.89 -45.46
CA ASP A 120 24.25 -14.27 -46.61
C ASP A 120 23.35 -14.40 -47.86
N PRO A 121 22.69 -13.33 -48.31
CA PRO A 121 22.67 -11.98 -47.72
C PRO A 121 21.87 -11.91 -46.39
N PRO A 122 22.16 -10.93 -45.52
CA PRO A 122 21.49 -10.79 -44.22
C PRO A 122 20.03 -10.33 -44.35
N THR A 123 19.16 -10.93 -43.54
CA THR A 123 17.72 -10.61 -43.50
C THR A 123 17.41 -9.62 -42.37
N TYR A 124 16.65 -8.55 -42.66
CA TYR A 124 16.39 -7.47 -41.70
C TYR A 124 14.97 -7.43 -41.11
N ASP A 125 14.09 -8.38 -41.44
CA ASP A 125 12.66 -8.37 -41.07
C ASP A 125 12.39 -8.14 -39.57
N HIS A 126 13.11 -8.83 -38.68
CA HIS A 126 12.93 -8.64 -37.24
C HIS A 126 13.53 -7.32 -36.73
N ALA A 127 14.62 -6.82 -37.34
CA ALA A 127 15.20 -5.53 -37.00
C ALA A 127 14.26 -4.37 -37.37
N ILE A 128 13.59 -4.45 -38.52
CA ILE A 128 12.61 -3.44 -38.97
C ILE A 128 11.39 -3.42 -38.03
N LYS A 129 10.91 -4.58 -37.58
CA LYS A 129 9.82 -4.65 -36.57
C LYS A 129 10.23 -3.98 -35.24
N LEU A 130 11.42 -4.29 -34.73
CA LEU A 130 11.97 -3.66 -33.52
C LEU A 130 12.12 -2.15 -33.68
N LEU A 131 12.54 -1.67 -34.87
CA LEU A 131 12.64 -0.24 -35.15
C LEU A 131 11.25 0.43 -35.20
N GLY A 132 10.24 -0.27 -35.69
CA GLY A 132 8.83 0.15 -35.60
C GLY A 132 8.33 0.26 -34.16
N GLU A 133 8.65 -0.72 -33.31
CA GLU A 133 8.36 -0.63 -31.88
C GLU A 133 9.11 0.54 -31.21
N ILE A 134 10.39 0.76 -31.54
CA ILE A 134 11.16 1.92 -31.04
C ILE A 134 10.50 3.23 -31.47
N LYS A 135 10.08 3.35 -32.74
CA LYS A 135 9.34 4.51 -33.26
C LYS A 135 8.10 4.79 -32.43
N GLU A 136 7.24 3.79 -32.23
CA GLU A 136 6.00 3.96 -31.44
C GLU A 136 6.30 4.29 -29.97
N ASN A 137 7.33 3.69 -29.36
CA ASN A 137 7.76 4.03 -28.00
C ASN A 137 8.22 5.49 -27.90
N LEU A 138 9.08 5.97 -28.82
CA LEU A 138 9.53 7.37 -28.86
C LEU A 138 8.36 8.34 -29.10
N LEU A 139 7.41 7.96 -29.96
CA LEU A 139 6.19 8.74 -30.22
C LEU A 139 5.22 8.77 -29.05
N SER A 140 5.22 7.74 -28.18
CA SER A 140 4.38 7.67 -26.98
C SER A 140 4.81 8.66 -25.89
N PHE A 141 6.11 9.02 -25.85
CA PHE A 141 6.65 10.01 -24.93
C PHE A 141 6.31 11.47 -25.31
N LEU A 142 5.85 11.70 -26.54
CA LEU A 142 5.55 13.03 -27.05
C LEU A 142 4.11 13.47 -26.79
N LEU A 143 3.95 14.55 -26.01
CA LEU A 143 2.68 15.26 -25.88
C LEU A 143 2.12 15.67 -27.27
N PRO A 144 0.78 15.80 -27.44
CA PRO A 144 0.16 16.11 -28.73
C PRO A 144 0.70 17.38 -29.42
N HIS A 145 1.18 18.35 -28.63
CA HIS A 145 1.71 19.62 -29.10
C HIS A 145 3.16 19.54 -29.65
N HIS A 146 3.88 18.42 -29.47
CA HIS A 146 5.28 18.27 -29.89
C HIS A 146 5.40 17.87 -31.38
N THR A 147 4.69 18.59 -32.26
CA THR A 147 4.57 18.28 -33.70
C THR A 147 5.91 18.21 -34.41
N ARG A 148 6.86 19.11 -34.11
CA ARG A 148 8.20 19.11 -34.73
C ARG A 148 8.97 17.80 -34.49
N LEU A 149 9.02 17.34 -33.23
CA LEU A 149 9.72 16.10 -32.88
C LEU A 149 8.98 14.87 -33.42
N ARG A 150 7.64 14.89 -33.39
CA ARG A 150 6.81 13.83 -33.97
C ARG A 150 7.06 13.67 -35.47
N ASN A 151 7.14 14.76 -36.21
CA ASN A 151 7.46 14.75 -37.64
C ASN A 151 8.88 14.21 -37.88
N GLN A 152 9.88 14.72 -37.15
CA GLN A 152 11.27 14.28 -37.28
C GLN A 152 11.46 12.77 -37.02
N ILE A 153 10.80 12.21 -36.00
CA ILE A 153 10.81 10.77 -35.73
C ILE A 153 10.10 10.00 -36.85
N THR A 154 8.99 10.53 -37.37
CA THR A 154 8.20 9.87 -38.41
C THR A 154 8.91 9.81 -39.75
N GLU A 155 9.64 10.88 -40.11
CA GLU A 155 10.42 11.06 -41.33
C GLU A 155 11.71 10.22 -41.34
N VAL A 156 12.46 10.20 -40.24
CA VAL A 156 13.72 9.43 -40.15
C VAL A 156 13.48 7.94 -39.93
N LEU A 157 12.42 7.56 -39.20
CA LEU A 157 12.03 6.16 -38.99
C LEU A 157 10.88 5.75 -39.92
N ASP A 158 10.97 6.06 -41.21
CA ASP A 158 10.04 5.54 -42.21
C ASP A 158 10.36 4.05 -42.49
N LEU A 159 9.46 3.16 -42.08
CA LEU A 159 9.68 1.71 -42.15
C LEU A 159 9.62 1.18 -43.59
N ASP A 160 8.85 1.83 -44.47
CA ASP A 160 8.74 1.42 -45.87
C ASP A 160 10.02 1.83 -46.64
N LEU A 161 10.55 3.02 -46.37
CA LEU A 161 11.84 3.47 -46.92
C LEU A 161 12.99 2.60 -46.40
N ILE A 162 13.07 2.40 -45.08
CA ILE A 162 14.13 1.58 -44.44
C ILE A 162 14.11 0.14 -44.96
N LYS A 163 12.92 -0.42 -45.22
CA LYS A 163 12.80 -1.74 -45.87
C LYS A 163 13.34 -1.74 -47.29
N GLN A 164 13.03 -0.72 -48.10
CA GLN A 164 13.58 -0.59 -49.46
C GLN A 164 15.11 -0.42 -49.44
N GLU A 165 15.66 0.35 -48.50
CA GLU A 165 17.11 0.49 -48.32
C GLU A 165 17.77 -0.84 -47.92
N ALA A 166 17.11 -1.63 -47.07
CA ALA A 166 17.57 -2.97 -46.67
C ALA A 166 17.60 -3.94 -47.86
N GLU A 167 16.51 -4.04 -48.62
CA GLU A 167 16.39 -4.92 -49.80
C GLU A 167 17.42 -4.60 -50.90
N ASN A 168 17.84 -3.33 -51.02
CA ASN A 168 18.84 -2.88 -51.98
C ASN A 168 20.28 -2.83 -51.41
N GLY A 169 20.51 -3.26 -50.16
CA GLY A 169 21.83 -3.26 -49.53
C GLY A 169 22.41 -1.86 -49.25
N ALA A 170 21.55 -0.84 -49.16
CA ALA A 170 21.92 0.56 -48.96
C ALA A 170 21.74 1.05 -47.50
N LEU A 171 21.13 0.23 -46.64
CA LEU A 171 20.76 0.60 -45.27
C LEU A 171 21.97 0.91 -44.37
N ASP A 172 21.98 2.12 -43.79
CA ASP A 172 22.96 2.54 -42.78
C ASP A 172 22.39 2.42 -41.36
N ILE A 173 22.57 1.24 -40.76
CA ILE A 173 22.10 0.91 -39.41
C ILE A 173 22.73 1.83 -38.36
N SER A 174 23.99 2.22 -38.53
CA SER A 174 24.72 3.07 -37.58
C SER A 174 24.08 4.46 -37.48
N LYS A 175 23.71 5.08 -38.61
CA LYS A 175 23.00 6.38 -38.60
C LYS A 175 21.63 6.29 -37.93
N LEU A 176 20.86 5.23 -38.17
CA LEU A 176 19.55 5.02 -37.53
C LEU A 176 19.69 4.86 -36.01
N VAL A 177 20.70 4.10 -35.57
CA VAL A 177 21.05 3.93 -34.15
C VAL A 177 21.45 5.26 -33.52
N GLU A 178 22.34 6.03 -34.14
CA GLU A 178 22.77 7.34 -33.63
C GLU A 178 21.59 8.30 -33.49
N PHE A 179 20.65 8.29 -34.45
CA PHE A 179 19.41 9.06 -34.36
C PHE A 179 18.52 8.60 -33.20
N VAL A 180 18.29 7.29 -33.04
CA VAL A 180 17.49 6.74 -31.94
C VAL A 180 18.09 7.10 -30.59
N ILE A 181 19.40 6.87 -30.38
CA ILE A 181 20.08 7.20 -29.12
C ILE A 181 20.05 8.72 -28.87
N GLY A 182 20.24 9.54 -29.91
CA GLY A 182 20.15 11.00 -29.82
C GLY A 182 18.74 11.49 -29.44
N MET A 183 17.70 10.88 -30.01
CA MET A 183 16.31 11.17 -29.67
C MET A 183 15.97 10.72 -28.24
N MET A 184 16.40 9.52 -27.82
CA MET A 184 16.26 9.05 -26.45
C MET A 184 16.94 10.01 -25.46
N GLY A 185 18.17 10.45 -25.74
CA GLY A 185 18.90 11.45 -24.94
C GLY A 185 18.26 12.85 -24.93
N THR A 186 17.36 13.15 -25.87
CA THR A 186 16.58 14.40 -25.88
C THR A 186 15.28 14.27 -25.07
N LEU A 187 14.76 13.05 -24.91
CA LEU A 187 13.47 12.76 -24.26
C LEU A 187 13.58 12.20 -22.84
N CYS A 188 14.76 11.70 -22.43
CA CYS A 188 14.95 11.11 -21.11
C CYS A 188 15.13 12.17 -20.01
N ALA A 189 14.95 11.75 -18.76
CA ALA A 189 15.34 12.56 -17.61
C ALA A 189 16.88 12.58 -17.47
N PRO A 190 17.49 13.66 -16.92
CA PRO A 190 18.95 13.75 -16.75
C PRO A 190 19.58 12.61 -15.92
N ALA A 191 18.78 11.93 -15.11
CA ALA A 191 19.20 10.74 -14.37
C ALA A 191 19.56 9.54 -15.26
N ARG A 192 19.22 9.57 -16.55
CA ARG A 192 19.48 8.50 -17.54
C ARG A 192 20.63 8.80 -18.50
N ASP A 193 21.28 9.95 -18.38
CA ASP A 193 22.34 10.38 -19.29
C ASP A 193 23.51 9.37 -19.33
N GLU A 194 23.79 8.68 -18.23
CA GLU A 194 24.82 7.64 -18.15
C GLU A 194 24.40 6.34 -18.85
N GLU A 195 23.13 5.92 -18.74
CA GLU A 195 22.60 4.81 -19.54
C GLU A 195 22.61 5.13 -21.04
N ILE A 196 22.24 6.35 -21.44
CA ILE A 196 22.29 6.80 -22.85
C ILE A 196 23.73 6.84 -23.39
N LYS A 197 24.73 7.20 -22.57
CA LYS A 197 26.14 7.09 -22.95
C LYS A 197 26.54 5.64 -23.22
N LYS A 198 26.21 4.71 -22.31
CA LYS A 198 26.53 3.27 -22.46
C LYS A 198 25.96 2.66 -23.74
N LEU A 199 24.81 3.13 -24.24
CA LEU A 199 24.27 2.67 -25.53
C LEU A 199 25.21 2.95 -26.70
N LYS A 200 26.02 4.02 -26.65
CA LYS A 200 26.98 4.38 -27.72
C LYS A 200 28.22 3.50 -27.75
N ASP A 201 28.52 2.83 -26.64
CA ASP A 201 29.68 1.93 -26.50
C ASP A 201 29.37 0.50 -27.00
N ILE A 202 28.11 0.21 -27.38
CA ILE A 202 27.69 -1.11 -27.86
C ILE A 202 27.69 -1.13 -29.40
N HIS A 203 28.61 -1.90 -29.97
CA HIS A 203 28.77 -2.02 -31.43
C HIS A 203 28.02 -3.21 -32.06
N GLU A 204 27.57 -4.18 -31.26
CA GLU A 204 26.81 -5.34 -31.76
C GLU A 204 25.31 -5.04 -31.80
N ILE A 205 24.67 -5.29 -32.95
CA ILE A 205 23.27 -4.92 -33.23
C ILE A 205 22.28 -5.55 -32.23
N VAL A 206 22.41 -6.85 -31.91
CA VAL A 206 21.45 -7.55 -31.04
C VAL A 206 21.56 -7.12 -29.57
N PRO A 207 22.77 -7.07 -28.94
CA PRO A 207 22.94 -6.46 -27.62
C PRO A 207 22.50 -5.00 -27.56
N LEU A 208 22.73 -4.22 -28.62
CA LEU A 208 22.34 -2.82 -28.70
C LEU A 208 20.81 -2.65 -28.69
N PHE A 209 20.07 -3.40 -29.51
CA PHE A 209 18.61 -3.39 -29.46
C PHE A 209 18.10 -3.77 -28.06
N ARG A 210 18.62 -4.85 -27.45
CA ARG A 210 18.28 -5.24 -26.07
C ARG A 210 18.50 -4.10 -25.07
N ALA A 211 19.62 -3.39 -25.17
CA ALA A 211 19.94 -2.27 -24.30
C ALA A 211 19.03 -1.05 -24.55
N ILE A 212 18.72 -0.72 -25.81
CA ILE A 212 17.76 0.32 -26.19
C ILE A 212 16.39 0.05 -25.56
N PHE A 213 15.83 -1.16 -25.71
CA PHE A 213 14.54 -1.50 -25.11
C PHE A 213 14.56 -1.44 -23.58
N SER A 214 15.65 -1.89 -22.94
CA SER A 214 15.83 -1.76 -21.48
C SER A 214 15.77 -0.29 -21.02
N VAL A 215 16.42 0.63 -21.75
CA VAL A 215 16.37 2.06 -21.44
C VAL A 215 15.00 2.68 -21.78
N LEU A 216 14.35 2.29 -22.87
CA LEU A 216 13.00 2.73 -23.21
C LEU A 216 11.97 2.32 -22.14
N ASP A 217 12.08 1.11 -21.57
CA ASP A 217 11.19 0.67 -20.50
C ASP A 217 11.42 1.43 -19.18
N LEU A 218 12.67 1.79 -18.88
CA LEU A 218 12.99 2.72 -17.79
C LEU A 218 12.40 4.12 -18.04
N MET A 219 12.51 4.65 -19.27
CA MET A 219 11.91 5.94 -19.64
C MET A 219 10.37 5.93 -19.51
N LYS A 220 9.69 4.82 -19.84
CA LYS A 220 8.24 4.65 -19.60
C LYS A 220 7.90 4.78 -18.12
N MET A 221 8.68 4.15 -17.24
CA MET A 221 8.47 4.24 -15.78
C MET A 221 8.75 5.65 -15.26
N ASP A 222 9.82 6.29 -15.73
CA ASP A 222 10.14 7.68 -15.37
C ASP A 222 8.98 8.62 -15.76
N MET A 223 8.41 8.47 -16.96
CA MET A 223 7.23 9.24 -17.40
C MET A 223 5.96 8.92 -16.62
N ALA A 224 5.70 7.64 -16.30
CA ALA A 224 4.54 7.25 -15.52
C ALA A 224 4.61 7.82 -14.09
N ASN A 225 5.80 7.76 -13.46
CA ASN A 225 6.07 8.35 -12.15
C ASN A 225 6.01 9.88 -12.16
N PHE A 226 6.46 10.52 -13.23
CA PHE A 226 6.30 11.96 -13.44
C PHE A 226 4.82 12.37 -13.58
N ALA A 227 4.02 11.59 -14.33
CA ALA A 227 2.58 11.84 -14.48
C ALA A 227 1.83 11.69 -13.15
N VAL A 228 2.14 10.62 -12.38
CA VAL A 228 1.63 10.42 -11.00
C VAL A 228 2.00 11.61 -10.10
N SER A 229 3.25 12.04 -10.11
CA SER A 229 3.73 13.19 -9.32
C SER A 229 3.03 14.49 -9.72
N SER A 230 2.76 14.68 -11.01
CA SER A 230 2.11 15.87 -11.58
C SER A 230 0.60 15.93 -11.29
N ILE A 231 -0.08 14.78 -11.22
CA ILE A 231 -1.53 14.73 -10.91
C ILE A 231 -1.81 14.72 -9.40
N ARG A 232 -0.87 14.21 -8.57
CA ARG A 232 -1.03 14.09 -7.12
C ARG A 232 -1.62 15.34 -6.44
N PRO A 233 -1.19 16.59 -6.70
CA PRO A 233 -1.78 17.77 -6.04
C PRO A 233 -3.28 17.96 -6.31
N LYS A 234 -3.73 17.67 -7.54
CA LYS A 234 -5.15 17.74 -7.93
C LYS A 234 -5.92 16.59 -7.30
N LEU A 235 -5.32 15.40 -7.27
CA LEU A 235 -5.91 14.21 -6.66
C LEU A 235 -6.06 14.38 -5.13
N MET A 236 -5.09 14.99 -4.44
CA MET A 236 -5.21 15.31 -3.02
C MET A 236 -6.41 16.23 -2.72
N GLN A 237 -6.75 17.14 -3.63
CA GLN A 237 -7.90 18.04 -3.46
C GLN A 237 -9.26 17.33 -3.60
N GLN A 238 -9.38 16.31 -4.45
CA GLN A 238 -10.67 15.68 -4.82
C GLN A 238 -10.84 14.25 -4.31
N SER A 239 -9.76 13.59 -3.88
CA SER A 239 -9.75 12.17 -3.48
C SER A 239 -10.72 11.87 -2.34
N ALA A 240 -10.80 12.72 -1.31
CA ALA A 240 -11.70 12.49 -0.19
C ALA A 240 -13.19 12.50 -0.59
N GLU A 241 -13.57 13.32 -1.57
CA GLU A 241 -14.94 13.34 -2.11
C GLU A 241 -15.19 12.14 -3.03
N TYR A 242 -14.21 11.76 -3.84
CA TYR A 242 -14.26 10.61 -4.73
C TYR A 242 -14.39 9.28 -3.95
N GLU A 243 -13.55 9.08 -2.95
CA GLU A 243 -13.55 7.91 -2.07
C GLU A 243 -14.85 7.82 -1.28
N ARG A 244 -15.32 8.94 -0.69
CA ARG A 244 -16.62 9.00 0.00
C ARG A 244 -17.78 8.67 -0.94
N LYS A 245 -17.78 9.18 -2.17
CA LYS A 245 -18.81 8.84 -3.18
C LYS A 245 -18.79 7.35 -3.51
N LYS A 246 -17.61 6.75 -3.72
CA LYS A 246 -17.48 5.32 -4.01
C LYS A 246 -17.86 4.43 -2.84
N PHE A 247 -17.55 4.84 -1.61
CA PHE A 247 -18.03 4.16 -0.42
C PHE A 247 -19.56 4.28 -0.26
N GLN A 248 -20.14 5.44 -0.56
CA GLN A 248 -21.60 5.63 -0.56
C GLN A 248 -22.31 4.72 -1.57
N GLU A 249 -21.79 4.63 -2.81
CA GLU A 249 -22.28 3.68 -3.84
C GLU A 249 -22.22 2.22 -3.37
N PHE A 250 -21.24 1.86 -2.52
CA PHE A 250 -21.14 0.54 -1.89
C PHE A 250 -22.15 0.33 -0.75
N LEU A 251 -22.31 1.32 0.14
CA LEU A 251 -23.30 1.27 1.23
C LEU A 251 -24.74 1.11 0.71
N GLU A 252 -25.07 1.75 -0.41
CA GLU A 252 -26.40 1.65 -1.05
C GLU A 252 -26.71 0.23 -1.56
N LYS A 253 -25.68 -0.53 -1.98
CA LYS A 253 -25.82 -1.95 -2.31
C LYS A 253 -25.87 -2.84 -1.05
N HIS A 254 -25.28 -2.40 0.06
CA HIS A 254 -25.10 -3.20 1.28
C HIS A 254 -25.41 -2.38 2.57
N PRO A 255 -26.70 -2.15 2.93
CA PRO A 255 -27.08 -1.20 3.99
C PRO A 255 -26.65 -1.57 5.42
N ASN A 256 -26.17 -2.80 5.67
CA ASN A 256 -25.70 -3.27 6.99
C ASN A 256 -24.15 -3.45 7.03
N SER A 257 -23.39 -2.65 6.29
CA SER A 257 -21.93 -2.81 6.12
C SER A 257 -21.07 -1.89 6.99
N LEU A 258 -21.59 -1.45 8.15
CA LEU A 258 -20.89 -0.60 9.13
C LEU A 258 -20.93 -1.19 10.55
N ASP A 259 -21.09 -2.51 10.66
CA ASP A 259 -21.21 -3.22 11.92
C ASP A 259 -19.88 -3.26 12.69
N LEU A 260 -18.74 -3.36 11.98
CA LEU A 260 -17.42 -3.38 12.62
C LEU A 260 -17.01 -1.96 13.05
N VAL A 261 -17.24 -0.93 12.23
CA VAL A 261 -17.07 0.48 12.62
C VAL A 261 -17.92 0.81 13.86
N THR A 262 -19.18 0.38 13.90
CA THR A 262 -20.07 0.65 15.04
C THR A 262 -19.56 0.00 16.33
N LYS A 263 -19.12 -1.26 16.28
CA LYS A 263 -18.51 -1.96 17.43
C LYS A 263 -17.21 -1.31 17.88
N TRP A 264 -16.33 -0.98 16.94
CA TRP A 264 -15.04 -0.34 17.20
C TRP A 264 -15.18 1.02 17.89
N LEU A 265 -16.10 1.86 17.44
CA LEU A 265 -16.39 3.16 18.08
C LEU A 265 -17.09 3.00 19.43
N GLN A 266 -18.00 2.03 19.59
CA GLN A 266 -18.64 1.74 20.89
C GLN A 266 -17.60 1.26 21.92
N GLU A 267 -16.72 0.32 21.55
CA GLU A 267 -15.64 -0.14 22.43
C GLU A 267 -14.74 1.01 22.90
N ALA A 268 -14.44 1.98 22.02
CA ALA A 268 -13.64 3.15 22.37
C ALA A 268 -14.37 4.12 23.32
N ALA A 269 -15.69 4.31 23.14
CA ALA A 269 -16.51 5.09 24.07
C ALA A 269 -16.56 4.44 25.46
N ASP A 270 -16.86 3.13 25.51
CA ASP A 270 -16.91 2.35 26.74
C ASP A 270 -15.57 2.43 27.52
N ASP A 271 -14.44 2.34 26.82
CA ASP A 271 -13.11 2.39 27.42
C ASP A 271 -12.77 3.80 27.97
N LEU A 272 -13.19 4.88 27.30
CA LEU A 272 -13.08 6.24 27.83
C LEU A 272 -13.97 6.47 29.06
N THR A 273 -15.21 5.95 29.03
CA THR A 273 -16.13 6.00 30.17
C THR A 273 -15.54 5.28 31.40
N LYS A 274 -14.96 4.09 31.22
CA LYS A 274 -14.24 3.34 32.28
C LYS A 274 -12.98 4.04 32.79
N LEU A 275 -12.25 4.75 31.92
CA LEU A 275 -11.05 5.49 32.32
C LEU A 275 -11.42 6.70 33.18
N ARG A 276 -12.48 7.43 32.78
CA ARG A 276 -13.01 8.57 33.54
C ARG A 276 -13.57 8.15 34.90
N SER A 277 -14.30 7.03 34.98
CA SER A 277 -14.85 6.53 36.26
C SER A 277 -13.77 6.10 37.26
N LYS A 278 -12.56 5.75 36.81
CA LYS A 278 -11.39 5.48 37.66
C LYS A 278 -10.63 6.75 38.07
N ALA A 279 -10.80 7.85 37.36
CA ALA A 279 -10.08 9.10 37.58
C ALA A 279 -10.79 10.07 38.54
N LEU A 280 -12.06 9.81 38.89
CA LEU A 280 -12.81 10.55 39.92
C LEU A 280 -12.65 9.84 41.29
N PRO A 281 -12.00 10.46 42.28
CA PRO A 281 -12.17 10.05 43.67
C PRO A 281 -13.59 10.38 44.12
N SER A 282 -14.23 9.46 44.85
CA SER A 282 -15.52 9.71 45.49
C SER A 282 -15.36 10.61 46.73
N HIS A 283 -15.10 11.90 46.52
CA HIS A 283 -15.29 12.96 47.51
C HIS A 283 -15.32 14.34 46.83
N CYS A 284 -16.52 14.89 46.69
CA CYS A 284 -16.88 16.32 46.78
C CYS A 284 -18.40 16.43 46.54
N ILE A 285 -19.17 16.52 47.63
CA ILE A 285 -20.55 17.03 47.63
C ILE A 285 -20.45 18.51 48.01
N ASP A 286 -21.27 19.34 47.37
CA ASP A 286 -21.24 20.82 47.34
C ASP A 286 -19.94 21.42 46.72
N ASP A 287 -20.01 22.37 45.81
CA ASP A 287 -20.88 23.55 45.83
C ASP A 287 -21.47 23.92 44.44
N GLY A 288 -22.50 24.77 44.42
CA GLY A 288 -23.37 25.02 43.27
C GLY A 288 -22.81 25.95 42.19
N ALA A 289 -22.30 25.37 41.09
CA ALA A 289 -22.13 26.07 39.82
C ALA A 289 -22.40 25.14 38.62
N THR A 290 -23.60 25.26 38.03
CA THR A 290 -24.04 24.66 36.74
C THR A 290 -23.27 23.42 36.29
N GLY A 291 -23.65 22.25 36.83
CA GLY A 291 -23.03 20.96 36.54
C GLY A 291 -23.13 20.57 35.06
N GLY A 292 -22.11 20.94 34.29
CA GLY A 292 -21.86 20.36 32.98
C GLY A 292 -21.39 18.91 33.16
N VAL A 293 -22.31 17.95 33.03
CA VAL A 293 -21.94 16.56 32.73
C VAL A 293 -20.98 16.62 31.55
N SER A 294 -19.73 16.22 31.75
CA SER A 294 -18.67 16.38 30.74
C SER A 294 -18.90 15.38 29.61
N THR A 295 -19.79 15.70 28.69
CA THR A 295 -20.16 14.86 27.54
C THR A 295 -18.90 14.38 26.81
N LEU A 296 -18.84 13.09 26.48
CA LEU A 296 -17.76 12.56 25.66
C LEU A 296 -17.72 13.29 24.32
N CYS A 297 -16.54 13.78 23.94
CA CYS A 297 -16.35 14.44 22.66
C CYS A 297 -16.20 13.39 21.54
N SER A 298 -16.93 13.54 20.43
CA SER A 298 -16.81 12.69 19.22
C SER A 298 -15.35 12.48 18.82
N THR A 299 -14.57 13.57 18.77
CA THR A 299 -13.14 13.56 18.45
C THR A 299 -12.30 12.74 19.42
N ALA A 300 -12.63 12.74 20.72
CA ALA A 300 -11.91 11.95 21.72
C ALA A 300 -12.18 10.45 21.55
N VAL A 301 -13.44 10.08 21.31
CA VAL A 301 -13.82 8.68 21.00
C VAL A 301 -13.10 8.20 19.74
N GLN A 302 -13.11 9.00 18.67
CA GLN A 302 -12.39 8.68 17.43
C GLN A 302 -10.88 8.52 17.68
N ASN A 303 -10.23 9.46 18.38
CA ASN A 303 -8.79 9.36 18.69
C ASN A 303 -8.46 8.08 19.46
N GLN A 304 -9.24 7.76 20.49
CA GLN A 304 -9.07 6.51 21.25
C GLN A 304 -9.28 5.27 20.37
N ALA A 305 -10.26 5.28 19.47
CA ALA A 305 -10.53 4.17 18.57
C ALA A 305 -9.34 3.91 17.63
N TYR A 306 -8.73 4.95 17.04
CA TYR A 306 -7.52 4.82 16.23
C TYR A 306 -6.29 4.38 17.04
N LEU A 307 -6.11 4.88 18.27
CA LEU A 307 -4.99 4.45 19.13
C LEU A 307 -5.10 2.96 19.49
N LYS A 308 -6.33 2.48 19.69
CA LYS A 308 -6.61 1.07 19.96
C LYS A 308 -6.24 0.17 18.78
N LEU A 309 -6.31 0.66 17.53
CA LEU A 309 -5.85 -0.10 16.35
C LEU A 309 -4.34 -0.42 16.41
N LEU A 310 -3.52 0.42 17.06
CA LEU A 310 -2.08 0.21 17.21
C LEU A 310 -1.70 -0.86 18.25
N LYS A 311 -2.68 -1.47 18.91
CA LYS A 311 -2.53 -2.57 19.89
C LYS A 311 -3.53 -3.69 19.62
N TRP A 312 -4.04 -3.75 18.40
CA TRP A 312 -5.12 -4.66 18.05
C TRP A 312 -4.55 -6.04 17.72
N ASP A 313 -5.27 -7.08 18.07
CA ASP A 313 -4.94 -8.43 17.59
C ASP A 313 -5.43 -8.55 16.13
N HIS A 314 -4.60 -8.08 15.20
CA HIS A 314 -4.90 -8.12 13.77
C HIS A 314 -4.97 -9.54 13.18
N GLY A 315 -4.54 -10.57 13.92
CA GLY A 315 -4.66 -11.96 13.49
C GLY A 315 -6.06 -12.53 13.73
N ASN A 316 -6.68 -12.20 14.87
CA ASN A 316 -7.97 -12.74 15.28
C ASN A 316 -9.15 -11.76 15.19
N ARG A 317 -8.89 -10.46 15.02
CA ARG A 317 -9.94 -9.42 14.96
C ARG A 317 -9.90 -8.67 13.63
N PRO A 318 -11.02 -8.60 12.88
CA PRO A 318 -11.08 -7.84 11.64
C PRO A 318 -10.94 -6.33 11.89
N PHE A 319 -10.47 -5.61 10.89
CA PHE A 319 -10.48 -4.14 10.88
C PHE A 319 -11.89 -3.57 10.63
N PRO A 320 -12.16 -2.32 11.07
CA PRO A 320 -13.36 -1.58 10.67
C PRO A 320 -13.45 -1.41 9.16
N GLU A 321 -14.66 -1.40 8.59
CA GLU A 321 -14.87 -1.40 7.14
C GLU A 321 -14.25 -0.17 6.44
N THR A 322 -14.23 0.98 7.12
CA THR A 322 -13.62 2.24 6.64
C THR A 322 -12.10 2.27 6.68
N VAL A 323 -11.45 1.27 7.28
CA VAL A 323 -9.98 1.19 7.46
C VAL A 323 -9.37 0.05 6.61
N LEU A 324 -10.19 -0.66 5.83
CA LEU A 324 -9.76 -1.87 5.09
C LEU A 324 -8.66 -1.64 4.04
N MET A 325 -8.49 -0.43 3.51
CA MET A 325 -7.40 -0.10 2.57
C MET A 325 -6.04 0.13 3.27
N ASP A 326 -6.06 0.36 4.59
CA ASP A 326 -4.89 0.77 5.38
C ASP A 326 -4.41 -0.31 6.36
N GLN A 327 -4.98 -1.52 6.31
CA GLN A 327 -4.72 -2.60 7.27
C GLN A 327 -3.23 -2.90 7.44
N THR A 328 -2.50 -3.03 6.32
CA THR A 328 -1.05 -3.29 6.31
C THR A 328 -0.26 -2.12 6.91
N ARG A 329 -0.68 -0.87 6.68
CA ARG A 329 -0.05 0.32 7.27
C ARG A 329 -0.22 0.38 8.78
N PHE A 330 -1.42 0.08 9.28
CA PHE A 330 -1.66 0.01 10.73
C PHE A 330 -0.86 -1.12 11.38
N GLN A 331 -0.78 -2.29 10.73
CA GLN A 331 0.09 -3.39 11.15
C GLN A 331 1.56 -2.95 11.17
N GLU A 332 2.11 -2.42 10.07
CA GLU A 332 3.49 -1.92 9.99
C GLU A 332 3.81 -0.91 11.10
N ILE A 333 2.92 0.04 11.37
CA ILE A 333 3.06 1.01 12.45
C ILE A 333 3.06 0.32 13.83
N GLN A 334 2.19 -0.66 14.09
CA GLN A 334 2.25 -1.45 15.32
C GLN A 334 3.60 -2.17 15.47
N LEU A 335 4.05 -2.85 14.41
CA LEU A 335 5.31 -3.60 14.42
C LEU A 335 6.53 -2.69 14.64
N GLU A 336 6.53 -1.49 14.05
CA GLU A 336 7.53 -0.43 14.29
C GLU A 336 7.48 0.06 15.75
N LEU A 337 6.29 0.33 16.30
CA LEU A 337 6.10 0.80 17.68
C LEU A 337 6.51 -0.24 18.73
N GLU A 338 6.21 -1.52 18.51
CA GLU A 338 6.62 -2.60 19.40
C GLU A 338 8.13 -2.78 19.41
N GLN A 339 8.81 -2.71 18.25
CA GLN A 339 10.27 -2.70 18.20
C GLN A 339 10.84 -1.45 18.91
N LEU A 340 10.22 -0.28 18.72
CA LEU A 340 10.68 0.96 19.34
C LEU A 340 10.48 0.99 20.87
N LEU A 341 9.40 0.39 21.37
CA LEU A 341 9.15 0.17 22.80
C LEU A 341 10.28 -0.65 23.44
N MET A 342 10.73 -1.72 22.77
CA MET A 342 11.83 -2.55 23.24
C MET A 342 13.16 -1.76 23.26
N ILE A 343 13.46 -1.05 22.17
CA ILE A 343 14.64 -0.17 22.06
C ILE A 343 14.63 0.89 23.17
N GLY A 344 13.52 1.62 23.34
CA GLY A 344 13.37 2.66 24.36
C GLY A 344 13.48 2.12 25.79
N THR A 345 12.96 0.92 26.05
CA THR A 345 13.09 0.27 27.36
C THR A 345 14.55 -0.12 27.66
N VAL A 346 15.24 -0.75 26.70
CA VAL A 346 16.66 -1.15 26.87
C VAL A 346 17.55 0.09 27.06
N LEU A 347 17.32 1.16 26.30
CA LEU A 347 18.03 2.43 26.47
C LEU A 347 17.79 3.03 27.86
N LEU A 348 16.53 3.12 28.31
CA LEU A 348 16.21 3.67 29.63
C LEU A 348 16.85 2.86 30.76
N VAL A 349 16.82 1.53 30.69
CA VAL A 349 17.51 0.63 31.62
C VAL A 349 19.03 0.90 31.59
N THR A 350 19.63 0.96 30.40
CA THR A 350 21.08 1.19 30.22
C THR A 350 21.53 2.53 30.81
N PHE A 351 20.83 3.63 30.49
CA PHE A 351 21.14 4.95 31.04
C PHE A 351 20.91 5.02 32.55
N SER A 352 19.89 4.34 33.08
CA SER A 352 19.66 4.28 34.53
C SER A 352 20.78 3.55 35.29
N ALA A 353 21.39 2.53 34.69
CA ALA A 353 22.52 1.79 35.26
C ALA A 353 23.86 2.54 35.11
N ALA A 354 24.06 3.26 33.99
CA ALA A 354 25.27 4.01 33.70
C ALA A 354 25.38 5.35 34.45
N GLY A 355 24.25 5.96 34.81
CA GLY A 355 24.21 7.31 35.38
C GLY A 355 24.60 8.38 34.36
N SER A 356 24.81 9.61 34.84
CA SER A 356 25.05 10.77 33.97
C SER A 356 26.29 10.68 33.08
N ALA A 357 27.30 9.86 33.46
CA ALA A 357 28.57 9.75 32.74
C ALA A 357 28.44 9.29 31.27
N LEU A 358 27.38 8.55 30.91
CA LEU A 358 27.14 8.11 29.53
C LEU A 358 25.94 8.79 28.85
N VAL A 359 25.16 9.60 29.56
CA VAL A 359 23.95 10.26 29.00
C VAL A 359 24.32 11.35 28.00
N ASP A 360 25.36 12.12 28.29
CA ASP A 360 25.80 13.25 27.46
C ASP A 360 26.78 12.84 26.34
N MET A 361 27.04 11.53 26.18
CA MET A 361 28.05 11.02 25.24
C MET A 361 27.52 10.91 23.81
N PRO A 362 28.07 11.68 22.84
CA PRO A 362 27.56 11.70 21.48
C PRO A 362 27.71 10.34 20.78
N GLY A 363 26.63 9.89 20.13
CA GLY A 363 26.61 8.63 19.37
C GLY A 363 26.50 7.35 20.20
N PHE A 364 26.66 7.38 21.53
CA PHE A 364 26.51 6.18 22.36
C PHE A 364 25.09 5.60 22.26
N ALA A 365 24.06 6.45 22.34
CA ALA A 365 22.66 6.06 22.14
C ALA A 365 22.43 5.37 20.78
N GLU A 366 23.01 5.90 19.69
CA GLU A 366 22.88 5.35 18.34
C GLU A 366 23.53 3.97 18.19
N LYS A 367 24.68 3.74 18.84
CA LYS A 367 25.31 2.40 18.88
C LYS A 367 24.41 1.39 19.59
N ILE A 368 23.87 1.74 20.77
CA ILE A 368 22.95 0.86 21.51
C ILE A 368 21.68 0.61 20.69
N LYS A 369 21.09 1.64 20.05
CA LYS A 369 19.97 1.46 19.10
C LYS A 369 20.30 0.49 17.98
N THR A 370 21.48 0.61 17.38
CA THR A 370 21.93 -0.29 16.30
C THR A 370 22.06 -1.74 16.77
N ILE A 371 22.69 -1.97 17.93
CA ILE A 371 22.84 -3.31 18.54
C ILE A 371 21.46 -3.94 18.80
N VAL A 372 20.56 -3.20 19.45
CA VAL A 372 19.21 -3.70 19.79
C VAL A 372 18.39 -3.94 18.52
N LYS A 373 18.39 -3.00 17.56
CA LYS A 373 17.61 -3.13 16.32
C LYS A 373 18.04 -4.35 15.49
N VAL A 374 19.34 -4.60 15.37
CA VAL A 374 19.85 -5.79 14.66
C VAL A 374 19.42 -7.08 15.37
N LEU A 375 19.56 -7.15 16.70
CA LEU A 375 19.21 -8.35 17.48
C LEU A 375 17.68 -8.56 17.65
N LEU A 376 16.87 -7.54 17.35
CA LEU A 376 15.39 -7.63 17.24
C LEU A 376 14.91 -7.74 15.78
N THR A 377 15.78 -8.05 14.83
CA THR A 377 15.36 -8.34 13.45
C THR A 377 14.51 -9.61 13.43
N GLY A 378 13.29 -9.53 12.90
CA GLY A 378 12.35 -10.65 12.90
C GLY A 378 11.68 -10.93 14.24
N MET A 379 11.64 -9.97 15.18
CA MET A 379 10.96 -10.09 16.49
C MET A 379 9.52 -10.61 16.40
N HIS A 380 8.85 -10.30 15.28
CA HIS A 380 7.44 -10.59 15.00
C HIS A 380 7.20 -11.96 14.33
N LEU A 381 8.26 -12.75 14.13
CA LEU A 381 8.16 -14.09 13.55
C LEU A 381 7.86 -15.12 14.66
N MET A 382 7.00 -16.11 14.36
CA MET A 382 6.60 -17.16 15.29
C MET A 382 7.77 -17.97 15.88
N SER A 383 8.92 -17.99 15.21
CA SER A 383 10.14 -18.70 15.63
C SER A 383 11.10 -17.85 16.47
N PHE A 384 10.79 -16.59 16.77
CA PHE A 384 11.71 -15.66 17.44
C PHE A 384 11.73 -15.86 18.96
N ASN A 385 12.90 -16.15 19.54
CA ASN A 385 13.07 -16.30 20.98
C ASN A 385 13.47 -14.97 21.65
N LEU A 386 12.47 -14.15 22.00
CA LEU A 386 12.68 -12.84 22.62
C LEU A 386 13.57 -12.87 23.87
N LYS A 387 13.45 -13.91 24.71
CA LYS A 387 14.21 -14.02 25.97
C LYS A 387 15.69 -14.30 25.74
N GLU A 388 16.02 -15.03 24.68
CA GLU A 388 17.40 -15.32 24.26
C GLU A 388 18.03 -14.10 23.57
N SER A 389 17.31 -13.49 22.62
CA SER A 389 17.75 -12.25 21.98
C SER A 389 18.02 -11.13 23.01
N LEU A 390 17.18 -10.99 24.04
CA LEU A 390 17.42 -10.04 25.13
C LEU A 390 18.61 -10.39 26.03
N ALA A 391 18.92 -11.68 26.21
CA ALA A 391 20.14 -12.07 26.92
C ALA A 391 21.39 -11.67 26.12
N THR A 392 21.41 -11.94 24.81
CA THR A 392 22.48 -11.49 23.90
C THR A 392 22.58 -9.97 23.83
N ILE A 393 21.46 -9.24 23.79
CA ILE A 393 21.42 -7.77 23.89
C ILE A 393 22.08 -7.34 25.20
N GLY A 394 21.73 -7.94 26.34
CA GLY A 394 22.31 -7.63 27.65
C GLY A 394 23.85 -7.77 27.67
N GLU A 395 24.38 -8.83 27.06
CA GLU A 395 25.83 -9.03 26.92
C GLU A 395 26.49 -7.94 26.04
N LYS A 396 25.93 -7.67 24.86
CA LYS A 396 26.49 -6.68 23.92
C LYS A 396 26.40 -5.25 24.46
N VAL A 397 25.30 -4.91 25.13
CA VAL A 397 25.12 -3.62 25.80
C VAL A 397 26.13 -3.44 26.93
N CYS A 398 26.34 -4.44 27.80
CA CYS A 398 27.37 -4.36 28.85
C CYS A 398 28.78 -4.19 28.26
N ALA A 399 29.10 -4.90 27.17
CA ALA A 399 30.38 -4.76 26.49
C ALA A 399 30.59 -3.34 25.93
N GLU A 400 29.59 -2.75 25.27
CA GLU A 400 29.67 -1.39 24.73
C GLU A 400 29.72 -0.33 25.85
N VAL A 401 28.95 -0.50 26.94
CA VAL A 401 29.02 0.34 28.16
C VAL A 401 30.45 0.36 28.70
N ASN A 402 31.06 -0.80 28.94
CA ASN A 402 32.42 -0.90 29.47
C ASN A 402 33.48 -0.35 28.49
N SER A 403 33.29 -0.58 27.18
CA SER A 403 34.19 -0.03 26.16
C SER A 403 34.15 1.49 26.15
N CYS A 404 32.95 2.08 26.19
CA CYS A 404 32.76 3.53 26.24
C CYS A 404 33.33 4.14 27.53
N LEU A 405 33.04 3.57 28.70
CA LEU A 405 33.62 4.00 29.98
C LEU A 405 35.16 4.01 29.93
N SER A 406 35.75 2.92 29.43
CA SER A 406 37.21 2.77 29.32
C SER A 406 37.83 3.78 28.35
N GLN A 407 37.21 4.02 27.19
CA GLN A 407 37.67 4.99 26.19
C GLN A 407 37.67 6.44 26.71
N HIS A 408 36.78 6.76 27.65
CA HIS A 408 36.66 8.09 28.25
C HIS A 408 37.28 8.21 29.65
N GLY A 409 38.08 7.21 30.08
CA GLY A 409 38.83 7.26 31.34
C GLY A 409 37.99 7.04 32.61
N PHE A 410 36.74 6.60 32.48
CA PHE A 410 35.90 6.20 33.60
C PHE A 410 36.20 4.76 34.03
N THR A 411 35.85 4.42 35.27
CA THR A 411 35.93 3.03 35.74
C THR A 411 34.87 2.17 35.05
N PRO A 412 35.23 0.99 34.51
CA PRO A 412 34.26 0.01 34.02
C PRO A 412 33.28 -0.44 35.12
N PHE A 413 32.18 -1.07 34.71
CA PHE A 413 31.26 -1.69 35.66
C PHE A 413 31.93 -2.82 36.44
N SER A 414 31.48 -3.02 37.68
CA SER A 414 31.77 -4.25 38.42
C SER A 414 30.96 -5.41 37.84
N VAL A 415 31.43 -6.64 38.03
CA VAL A 415 30.75 -7.88 37.62
C VAL A 415 29.31 -7.95 38.19
N GLU A 416 29.10 -7.41 39.39
CA GLU A 416 27.78 -7.27 40.01
C GLU A 416 26.88 -6.31 39.22
N LYS A 417 27.37 -5.11 38.86
CA LYS A 417 26.61 -4.13 38.06
C LYS A 417 26.28 -4.67 36.67
N GLU A 418 27.21 -5.38 36.03
CA GLU A 418 26.93 -6.06 34.76
C GLU A 418 25.84 -7.12 34.90
N THR A 419 25.88 -7.92 35.97
CA THR A 419 24.92 -9.00 36.19
C THR A 419 23.51 -8.43 36.46
N VAL A 420 23.42 -7.33 37.21
CA VAL A 420 22.18 -6.57 37.41
C VAL A 420 21.67 -6.00 36.09
N LEU A 421 22.52 -5.36 35.27
CA LEU A 421 22.10 -4.78 33.98
C LEU A 421 21.62 -5.87 32.99
N LYS A 422 22.35 -6.99 32.87
CA LYS A 422 21.95 -8.15 32.05
C LYS A 422 20.61 -8.71 32.52
N GLY A 423 20.42 -8.88 33.83
CA GLY A 423 19.17 -9.35 34.42
C GLY A 423 18.00 -8.39 34.17
N GLN A 424 18.21 -7.08 34.30
CA GLN A 424 17.19 -6.06 34.02
C GLN A 424 16.79 -6.04 32.53
N ILE A 425 17.75 -6.14 31.61
CA ILE A 425 17.49 -6.23 30.17
C ILE A 425 16.73 -7.52 29.83
N GLN A 426 17.11 -8.67 30.41
CA GLN A 426 16.38 -9.92 30.18
C GLN A 426 14.95 -9.88 30.75
N ALA A 427 14.74 -9.17 31.87
CA ALA A 427 13.41 -8.97 32.46
C ALA A 427 12.47 -8.08 31.62
N VAL A 428 12.96 -7.42 30.57
CA VAL A 428 12.13 -6.71 29.56
C VAL A 428 11.24 -7.70 28.78
N ALA A 429 11.59 -8.99 28.72
CA ALA A 429 10.78 -10.03 28.09
C ALA A 429 9.42 -10.28 28.78
N SER A 430 9.22 -9.78 30.01
CA SER A 430 7.99 -10.00 30.77
C SER A 430 6.92 -8.95 30.42
N PRO A 431 5.68 -9.35 30.09
CA PRO A 431 4.59 -8.40 29.83
C PRO A 431 4.23 -7.56 31.07
N ASP A 432 4.63 -8.00 32.27
CA ASP A 432 4.40 -7.28 33.51
C ASP A 432 5.49 -6.26 33.88
N ASN A 433 6.52 -6.10 33.05
CA ASN A 433 7.61 -5.17 33.29
C ASN A 433 7.10 -3.72 33.42
N THR A 434 7.39 -3.09 34.55
CA THR A 434 6.92 -1.72 34.88
C THR A 434 7.55 -0.65 33.99
N ILE A 435 8.78 -0.86 33.52
CA ILE A 435 9.48 0.06 32.63
C ILE A 435 8.87 -0.01 31.23
N CYS A 436 8.57 -1.22 30.72
CA CYS A 436 7.82 -1.39 29.47
C CYS A 436 6.46 -0.68 29.54
N LYS A 437 5.65 -0.94 30.58
CA LYS A 437 4.34 -0.27 30.78
C LYS A 437 4.46 1.25 30.86
N LEU A 438 5.55 1.77 31.44
CA LEU A 438 5.83 3.21 31.52
C LEU A 438 6.21 3.82 30.16
N ILE A 439 7.11 3.19 29.40
CA ILE A 439 7.51 3.64 28.06
C ILE A 439 6.31 3.57 27.11
N ASP A 440 5.57 2.47 27.12
CA ASP A 440 4.34 2.29 26.34
C ASP A 440 3.30 3.38 26.66
N SER A 441 3.00 3.63 27.95
CA SER A 441 2.08 4.70 28.33
C SER A 441 2.54 6.09 27.87
N ARG A 442 3.85 6.36 27.85
CA ARG A 442 4.42 7.61 27.32
C ARG A 442 4.29 7.71 25.81
N ILE A 443 4.55 6.62 25.07
CA ILE A 443 4.38 6.54 23.61
C ILE A 443 2.90 6.79 23.25
N GLN A 444 1.97 6.11 23.92
CA GLN A 444 0.53 6.28 23.66
C GLN A 444 0.07 7.72 23.91
N LYS A 445 0.46 8.34 25.04
CA LYS A 445 0.16 9.75 25.33
C LYS A 445 0.78 10.73 24.33
N PHE A 446 1.98 10.42 23.81
CA PHE A 446 2.60 11.21 22.76
C PHE A 446 1.78 11.14 21.47
N LEU A 447 1.42 9.94 21.00
CA LEU A 447 0.58 9.75 19.81
C LEU A 447 -0.81 10.37 19.96
N GLU A 448 -1.44 10.26 21.14
CA GLU A 448 -2.71 10.90 21.47
C GLU A 448 -2.60 12.44 21.37
N SER A 449 -1.56 13.01 21.97
CA SER A 449 -1.29 14.45 21.93
C SER A 449 -1.03 14.92 20.49
N TYR A 450 -0.31 14.13 19.69
CA TYR A 450 0.01 14.44 18.29
C TYR A 450 -1.22 14.39 17.38
N LEU A 451 -2.15 13.45 17.62
CA LEU A 451 -3.46 13.43 16.95
C LEU A 451 -4.31 14.66 17.32
N ALA A 452 -4.33 15.03 18.61
CA ALA A 452 -5.06 16.19 19.10
C ALA A 452 -4.47 17.53 18.62
N SER A 453 -3.15 17.61 18.42
CA SER A 453 -2.44 18.82 17.97
C SER A 453 -2.44 19.03 16.45
N SER A 454 -3.19 18.24 15.67
CA SER A 454 -3.24 18.30 14.19
C SER A 454 -3.65 19.66 13.59
N HIS A 455 -4.12 20.60 14.41
CA HIS A 455 -4.46 21.98 14.02
C HIS A 455 -3.58 23.06 14.68
N GLN A 456 -2.55 22.70 15.46
CA GLN A 456 -1.67 23.63 16.17
C GLN A 456 -0.23 23.59 15.63
N LYS A 457 0.42 24.75 15.52
CA LYS A 457 1.78 24.89 14.95
C LYS A 457 2.91 24.37 15.84
N SER A 458 2.63 23.98 17.08
CA SER A 458 3.61 23.51 18.06
C SER A 458 3.55 21.99 18.19
N LEU A 459 4.68 21.32 17.92
CA LEU A 459 4.85 19.90 18.20
C LEU A 459 4.67 19.62 19.71
N PRO A 460 4.02 18.51 20.10
CA PRO A 460 3.94 18.11 21.51
C PRO A 460 5.33 17.92 22.12
N ALA A 461 5.53 18.43 23.34
CA ALA A 461 6.77 18.19 24.06
C ALA A 461 6.94 16.69 24.37
N VAL A 462 8.10 16.13 24.05
CA VAL A 462 8.37 14.70 24.21
C VAL A 462 8.42 14.32 25.69
N PRO A 463 7.66 13.31 26.14
CA PRO A 463 7.72 12.82 27.52
C PRO A 463 9.14 12.41 27.94
N GLY A 464 9.55 12.83 29.15
CA GLY A 464 10.87 12.50 29.70
C GLY A 464 11.17 11.00 29.65
N GLY A 465 12.37 10.65 29.19
CA GLY A 465 12.80 9.26 28.98
C GLY A 465 12.58 8.71 27.56
N LEU A 466 11.87 9.43 26.67
CA LEU A 466 11.75 9.06 25.25
C LEU A 466 12.78 9.77 24.34
N GLY A 467 13.55 10.74 24.84
CA GLY A 467 14.52 11.53 24.05
C GLY A 467 15.44 10.70 23.12
N PRO A 468 16.07 9.60 23.58
CA PRO A 468 16.92 8.76 22.73
C PRO A 468 16.22 8.10 21.51
N ILE A 469 14.89 8.02 21.53
CA ILE A 469 14.04 7.45 20.46
C ILE A 469 13.06 8.48 19.87
N GLN A 470 13.27 9.78 20.17
CA GLN A 470 12.38 10.86 19.76
C GLN A 470 12.20 10.92 18.24
N ARG A 471 13.31 10.90 17.48
CA ARG A 471 13.30 11.03 16.02
C ARG A 471 12.49 9.89 15.38
N GLU A 472 12.75 8.66 15.78
CA GLU A 472 12.04 7.48 15.29
C GLU A 472 10.54 7.53 15.67
N LEU A 473 10.21 8.00 16.87
CA LEU A 473 8.83 8.15 17.32
C LEU A 473 8.08 9.27 16.58
N GLU A 474 8.75 10.38 16.25
CA GLU A 474 8.20 11.47 15.44
C GLU A 474 7.95 11.02 13.99
N GLU A 475 8.88 10.26 13.38
CA GLU A 475 8.70 9.65 12.06
C GLU A 475 7.46 8.75 12.02
N ILE A 476 7.26 7.90 13.04
CA ILE A 476 6.06 7.05 13.17
C ILE A 476 4.80 7.90 13.39
N ALA A 477 4.86 8.90 14.27
CA ALA A 477 3.71 9.76 14.58
C ALA A 477 3.22 10.53 13.34
N VAL A 478 4.12 11.03 12.50
CA VAL A 478 3.77 11.70 11.24
C VAL A 478 3.07 10.74 10.27
N LYS A 479 3.59 9.52 10.08
CA LYS A 479 2.92 8.48 9.26
C LYS A 479 1.50 8.23 9.76
N TYR A 480 1.37 7.94 11.07
CA TYR A 480 0.11 7.60 11.73
C TYR A 480 -0.92 8.74 11.67
N VAL A 481 -0.53 9.97 11.99
CA VAL A 481 -1.45 11.11 11.98
C VAL A 481 -1.88 11.50 10.56
N ARG A 482 -1.00 11.36 9.55
CA ARG A 482 -1.40 11.52 8.13
C ARG A 482 -2.49 10.50 7.74
N LEU A 483 -2.29 9.24 8.11
CA LEU A 483 -3.22 8.13 7.85
C LEU A 483 -4.59 8.39 8.48
N VAL A 484 -4.61 8.65 9.80
CA VAL A 484 -5.82 8.90 10.58
C VAL A 484 -6.56 10.16 10.11
N ASN A 485 -5.85 11.24 9.80
CA ASN A 485 -6.48 12.48 9.35
C ASN A 485 -7.08 12.34 7.95
N TYR A 486 -6.40 11.66 7.03
CA TYR A 486 -6.97 11.39 5.71
C TYR A 486 -8.23 10.51 5.83
N ASN A 487 -8.19 9.43 6.61
CA ASN A 487 -9.36 8.58 6.85
C ASN A 487 -10.54 9.37 7.45
N LYS A 488 -10.29 10.22 8.46
CA LYS A 488 -11.30 11.14 9.01
C LYS A 488 -11.86 12.12 7.98
N MET A 489 -11.03 12.66 7.07
CA MET A 489 -11.50 13.55 6.00
C MET A 489 -12.48 12.84 5.05
N VAL A 490 -12.27 11.56 4.76
CA VAL A 490 -13.20 10.76 3.95
C VAL A 490 -14.47 10.43 4.75
N PHE A 491 -14.31 9.81 5.92
CA PHE A 491 -15.37 9.05 6.60
C PHE A 491 -16.04 9.74 7.80
N SER A 492 -15.67 10.97 8.17
CA SER A 492 -16.30 11.69 9.30
C SER A 492 -17.84 11.72 9.27
N PRO A 493 -18.56 11.86 8.13
CA PRO A 493 -20.03 11.87 8.16
C PRO A 493 -20.63 10.56 8.66
N TYR A 494 -19.96 9.42 8.42
CA TYR A 494 -20.39 8.11 8.90
C TYR A 494 -20.07 7.95 10.39
N TYR A 495 -18.87 8.39 10.82
CA TYR A 495 -18.47 8.36 12.23
C TYR A 495 -19.39 9.23 13.09
N ASP A 496 -19.71 10.46 12.67
CA ASP A 496 -20.58 11.36 13.41
C ASP A 496 -22.02 10.83 13.49
N ALA A 497 -22.54 10.21 12.43
CA ALA A 497 -23.86 9.57 12.43
C ALA A 497 -23.94 8.33 13.35
N ILE A 498 -22.84 7.62 13.55
CA ILE A 498 -22.74 6.48 14.48
C ILE A 498 -22.56 6.99 15.91
N LEU A 499 -21.62 7.92 16.14
CA LEU A 499 -21.31 8.48 17.45
C LEU A 499 -22.49 9.26 18.03
N GLY A 500 -23.28 9.96 17.20
CA GLY A 500 -24.53 10.58 17.64
C GLY A 500 -25.53 9.59 18.26
N LYS A 501 -25.59 8.34 17.76
CA LYS A 501 -26.43 7.28 18.34
C LYS A 501 -25.84 6.70 19.61
N ILE A 502 -24.52 6.49 19.64
CA ILE A 502 -23.80 5.95 20.80
C ILE A 502 -23.92 6.91 22.00
N LEU A 503 -23.57 8.18 21.80
CA LEU A 503 -23.57 9.20 22.84
C LEU A 503 -24.97 9.52 23.37
N ALA A 504 -26.01 9.48 22.51
CA ALA A 504 -27.40 9.62 22.95
C ALA A 504 -27.90 8.42 23.79
N LYS A 505 -27.37 7.21 23.54
CA LYS A 505 -27.68 6.01 24.31
C LYS A 505 -27.05 6.03 25.71
N GLU A 506 -25.84 6.55 25.84
CA GLU A 506 -25.19 6.76 27.15
C GLU A 506 -25.93 7.82 27.98
N GLN A 507 -26.37 8.93 27.38
CA GLN A 507 -27.14 9.98 28.06
C GLN A 507 -28.53 9.52 28.53
N SER A 508 -29.06 8.43 27.98
CA SER A 508 -30.40 7.91 28.29
C SER A 508 -30.41 6.69 29.23
N GLN A 509 -29.25 6.25 29.73
CA GLN A 509 -29.18 5.35 30.89
C GLN A 509 -29.31 6.18 32.19
N PRO A 510 -30.44 6.10 32.92
CA PRO A 510 -30.56 6.80 34.19
C PRO A 510 -29.72 6.09 35.25
N VAL A 511 -29.06 6.87 36.11
CA VAL A 511 -28.53 6.39 37.38
C VAL A 511 -29.63 5.61 38.11
N GLY A 512 -29.32 4.40 38.56
CA GLY A 512 -30.28 3.55 39.25
C GLY A 512 -30.91 4.27 40.44
N LYS A 513 -32.24 4.19 40.56
CA LYS A 513 -32.95 4.68 41.74
C LYS A 513 -32.39 3.94 42.97
N PRO A 514 -32.14 4.63 44.10
CA PRO A 514 -32.01 3.92 45.37
C PRO A 514 -33.34 3.23 45.68
N GLU A 515 -33.28 1.98 46.13
CA GLU A 515 -34.45 1.29 46.68
C GLU A 515 -34.77 1.88 48.07
N GLU A 516 -35.80 2.71 48.14
CA GLU A 516 -36.45 3.07 49.41
C GLU A 516 -37.66 2.15 49.64
N SER A 517 -37.50 1.14 50.51
CA SER A 517 -38.45 0.68 51.55
C SER A 517 -38.02 -0.65 52.15
#